data_AF-A0A382P316-F1
#
_entry.id   AF-A0A382P316-F1
#
_cell.length_a   1.000
_cell.length_b   1.000
_cell.length_c   1.000
_cell.angle_alpha   90.00
_cell.angle_beta   90.00
_cell.angle_gamma   90.00
#
_symmetry.space_group_name_H-M   'P 1'
#
loop_
_entity.id
_entity.type
_entity.pdbx_description
1 polymer ?
#
loop_
_entity_poly.entity_id
_entity_poly.type
_entity_poly.pdbx_seq_one_letter_code
_entity_poly.pdbx_strand_id
1 'polypeptide(L)'
;MLFLRSLLYFIGSIVSVILIAFCSLFFVFSPYSIRYKVISKWAFFCIWWLKITLNITINIIGKNNITDSPCIITSNHQSTWETLAFQTIFPAHTWVLKKELLWLPIFGWS
;
A
#
# COMPACT_ATOMS: atom_id res chain seq x y z
N MET A 1 -25.96 0.38 6.53
CA MET A 1 -25.20 -0.83 6.09
C MET A 1 -23.85 -0.46 5.47
N LEU A 2 -23.80 0.32 4.38
CA LEU A 2 -22.54 0.77 3.75
C LEU A 2 -21.62 1.55 4.70
N PHE A 3 -22.19 2.46 5.50
CA PHE A 3 -21.43 3.24 6.48
C PHE A 3 -20.68 2.35 7.48
N LEU A 4 -21.36 1.36 8.08
CA LEU A 4 -20.74 0.44 9.03
C LEU A 4 -19.61 -0.38 8.40
N ARG A 5 -19.80 -0.89 7.18
CA ARG A 5 -18.76 -1.62 6.43
C ARG A 5 -17.54 -0.72 6.15
N SER A 6 -17.79 0.53 5.78
CA SER A 6 -16.73 1.52 5.52
C SER A 6 -16.00 1.91 6.82
N LEU A 7 -16.74 2.04 7.92
CA LEU A 7 -16.17 2.32 9.24
C LEU A 7 -15.30 1.15 9.73
N LEU A 8 -15.74 -0.10 9.55
CA LEU A 8 -14.94 -1.29 9.86
C LEU A 8 -13.68 -1.37 9.00
N TYR A 9 -13.79 -1.06 7.71
CA TYR A 9 -12.62 -0.96 6.83
C TYR A 9 -11.62 0.07 7.36
N PHE A 10 -12.09 1.28 7.66
CA PHE A 10 -11.28 2.39 8.13
C PHE A 10 -10.57 2.05 9.45
N ILE A 11 -11.32 1.58 10.46
CA ILE A 11 -10.75 1.19 11.75
C ILE A 11 -9.71 0.08 11.57
N GLY A 12 -10.01 -0.98 10.81
CA GLY A 12 -9.05 -2.06 10.57
C GLY A 12 -7.79 -1.59 9.83
N SER A 13 -7.93 -0.67 8.87
CA SER A 13 -6.80 -0.08 8.15
C SER A 13 -5.90 0.77 9.06
N ILE A 14 -6.48 1.53 10.01
CA ILE A 14 -5.73 2.32 10.98
C ILE A 14 -5.03 1.44 12.01
N VAL A 15 -5.74 0.48 12.59
CA VAL A 15 -5.15 -0.43 13.59
C VAL A 15 -3.99 -1.21 12.95
N SER A 16 -4.18 -1.72 11.73
CA SER A 16 -3.13 -2.46 11.04
C SER A 16 -1.92 -1.60 10.65
N VAL A 17 -2.09 -0.33 10.25
CA VAL A 17 -0.93 0.53 9.95
C VAL A 17 -0.11 0.81 11.20
N ILE A 18 -0.76 1.02 12.35
CA ILE A 18 -0.07 1.23 13.63
C ILE A 18 0.73 -0.03 14.01
N LEU A 19 0.13 -1.21 13.89
CA LEU A 19 0.80 -2.48 14.18
C LEU A 19 2.00 -2.72 13.26
N ILE A 20 1.84 -2.51 11.95
CA ILE A 20 2.93 -2.72 10.99
C ILE A 20 4.02 -1.67 11.15
N ALA A 21 3.68 -0.41 11.42
CA ALA A 21 4.65 0.63 11.73
C ALA A 21 5.47 0.24 12.97
N PHE A 22 4.82 -0.22 14.04
CA PHE A 22 5.51 -0.69 15.24
C PHE A 22 6.39 -1.92 14.96
N CYS A 23 5.88 -2.92 14.22
CA CYS A 23 6.67 -4.07 13.80
C CYS A 23 7.89 -3.68 12.95
N SER A 24 7.75 -2.66 12.09
CA SER A 24 8.84 -2.20 11.22
C SER A 24 10.03 -1.64 12.00
N LEU A 25 9.82 -1.14 13.23
CA LEU A 25 10.89 -0.65 14.11
C LEU A 25 11.91 -1.74 14.46
N PHE A 26 11.47 -2.99 14.58
CA PHE A 26 12.38 -4.12 14.83
C PHE A 26 13.27 -4.46 13.63
N PHE A 27 12.93 -3.97 12.44
CA PHE A 27 13.66 -4.24 11.19
C PHE A 27 14.45 -3.02 10.70
N VAL A 28 14.61 -1.96 11.50
CA VAL A 28 15.28 -0.71 11.07
C VAL A 28 16.69 -0.96 10.53
N PHE A 29 17.45 -1.85 11.17
CA PHE A 29 18.82 -2.22 10.76
C PHE A 29 18.89 -3.33 9.71
N SER A 30 17.74 -3.87 9.28
CA SER A 30 17.71 -4.92 8.27
C SER A 30 17.91 -4.35 6.85
N PRO A 31 18.41 -5.16 5.90
CA PRO A 31 18.47 -4.81 4.48
C PRO A 31 17.14 -4.28 3.95
N TYR A 32 17.20 -3.36 2.98
CA TYR A 32 16.02 -2.77 2.34
C TYR A 32 15.01 -3.81 1.84
N SER A 33 15.48 -4.92 1.28
CA SER A 33 14.61 -6.00 0.79
C SER A 33 13.72 -6.62 1.87
N ILE A 34 14.22 -6.75 3.11
CA ILE A 34 13.46 -7.26 4.26
C ILE A 34 12.48 -6.18 4.73
N ARG A 35 12.95 -4.94 4.91
CA ARG A 35 12.09 -3.82 5.32
C ARG A 35 10.92 -3.61 4.36
N TYR A 36 11.19 -3.61 3.06
CA TYR A 36 10.16 -3.50 2.02
C TYR A 36 9.16 -4.66 2.10
N LYS A 37 9.62 -5.90 2.26
CA LYS A 37 8.74 -7.07 2.40
C LYS A 37 7.84 -6.98 3.62
N VAL A 38 8.33 -6.46 4.75
CA VAL A 38 7.53 -6.29 5.98
C VAL A 38 6.50 -5.18 5.80
N ILE A 39 6.93 -4.00 5.34
CA ILE A 39 6.05 -2.83 5.20
C ILE A 39 4.98 -3.06 4.13
N SER A 40 5.33 -3.67 3.00
CA SER A 40 4.36 -3.97 1.92
C SER A 40 3.23 -4.91 2.36
N LYS A 41 3.40 -5.71 3.43
CA LYS A 41 2.30 -6.53 3.98
C LYS A 41 1.09 -5.71 4.41
N TRP A 42 1.28 -4.43 4.72
CA TRP A 42 0.17 -3.53 5.02
C TRP A 42 -0.78 -3.39 3.83
N ALA A 43 -0.23 -3.15 2.64
CA ALA A 43 -1.02 -3.05 1.41
C ALA A 43 -1.78 -4.37 1.13
N PHE A 44 -1.12 -5.52 1.27
CA PHE A 44 -1.78 -6.83 1.12
C PHE A 44 -2.92 -7.02 2.13
N PHE A 45 -2.70 -6.65 3.40
CA PHE A 45 -3.74 -6.69 4.42
C PHE A 45 -4.90 -5.77 4.08
N CYS A 46 -4.66 -4.52 3.71
CA CYS A 46 -5.72 -3.57 3.36
C CYS A 46 -6.55 -4.05 2.17
N ILE A 47 -5.93 -4.56 1.11
CA ILE A 47 -6.65 -5.10 -0.04
C ILE A 47 -7.48 -6.33 0.33
N TRP A 48 -6.94 -7.22 1.16
CA TRP A 48 -7.70 -8.36 1.68
C TRP A 48 -8.87 -7.90 2.57
N TRP A 49 -8.63 -6.95 3.47
CA TRP A 49 -9.63 -6.41 4.39
C TRP A 49 -10.74 -5.66 3.65
N LEU A 50 -10.42 -4.95 2.57
CA LEU A 50 -11.36 -4.32 1.65
C LEU A 50 -12.33 -5.36 1.07
N LYS A 51 -11.80 -6.52 0.64
CA LYS A 51 -12.64 -7.62 0.15
C LYS A 51 -13.57 -8.14 1.25
N ILE A 52 -13.07 -8.37 2.46
CA ILE A 52 -13.90 -8.90 3.56
C ILE A 52 -14.98 -7.90 3.99
N THR A 53 -14.60 -6.65 4.23
CA THR A 53 -15.49 -5.64 4.81
C THR A 53 -16.44 -5.05 3.79
N LEU A 54 -15.97 -4.74 2.58
CA LEU A 54 -16.73 -4.01 1.56
C LEU A 54 -17.16 -4.89 0.38
N ASN A 55 -16.67 -6.14 0.28
CA ASN A 55 -16.90 -7.03 -0.86
C ASN A 55 -16.40 -6.46 -2.20
N ILE A 56 -15.31 -5.69 -2.16
CA ILE A 56 -14.64 -5.17 -3.36
C ILE A 56 -13.53 -6.14 -3.74
N THR A 57 -13.53 -6.59 -5.00
CA THR A 57 -12.51 -7.50 -5.54
C THR A 57 -11.75 -6.83 -6.67
N ILE A 58 -10.46 -7.14 -6.77
CA ILE A 58 -9.60 -6.63 -7.83
C ILE A 58 -9.62 -7.63 -8.98
N ASN A 59 -9.97 -7.17 -10.18
CA ASN A 59 -9.78 -7.92 -11.40
C ASN A 59 -8.62 -7.32 -12.19
N ILE A 60 -7.61 -8.14 -12.51
CA ILE A 60 -6.40 -7.70 -13.22
C ILE A 60 -6.43 -8.33 -14.61
N ILE A 61 -6.55 -7.49 -15.63
CA ILE A 61 -6.53 -7.89 -17.04
C ILE A 61 -5.15 -7.49 -17.60
N GLY A 62 -4.51 -8.40 -18.34
CA GLY A 62 -3.19 -8.15 -18.93
C GLY A 62 -2.01 -8.24 -17.94
N LYS A 63 -2.12 -9.08 -16.89
CA LYS A 63 -1.05 -9.28 -15.91
C LYS A 63 0.29 -9.72 -16.55
N ASN A 64 0.23 -10.40 -17.69
CA ASN A 64 1.38 -10.81 -18.50
C ASN A 64 2.15 -9.64 -19.13
N ASN A 65 1.57 -8.44 -19.19
CA ASN A 65 2.25 -7.24 -19.69
C ASN A 65 3.15 -6.59 -18.64
N ILE A 66 3.09 -7.05 -17.39
CA ILE A 66 3.93 -6.53 -16.31
C ILE A 66 5.36 -7.05 -16.52
N THR A 67 6.31 -6.13 -16.69
CA THR A 67 7.73 -6.45 -16.90
C THR A 67 8.52 -6.31 -15.62
N ASP A 68 9.54 -7.15 -15.44
CA ASP A 68 10.53 -6.99 -14.36
C ASP A 68 11.64 -5.98 -14.70
N SER A 69 11.68 -5.49 -15.95
CA SER A 69 12.60 -4.42 -16.37
C SER A 69 12.11 -3.05 -15.89
N PRO A 70 13.03 -2.07 -15.72
CA PRO A 70 12.66 -0.70 -15.38
C PRO A 70 11.64 -0.13 -16.38
N CYS A 71 10.52 0.36 -15.86
CA CYS A 71 9.43 0.96 -16.64
C CYS A 71 8.74 2.07 -15.85
N ILE A 72 7.92 2.87 -16.53
CA ILE A 72 7.07 3.89 -15.91
C ILE A 72 5.64 3.36 -15.90
N ILE A 73 5.05 3.24 -14.71
CA ILE A 73 3.65 2.87 -14.55
C ILE A 73 2.83 4.16 -14.50
N THR A 74 1.98 4.37 -15.51
CA THR A 74 1.06 5.52 -15.58
C THR A 74 -0.37 5.04 -15.40
N SER A 75 -1.11 5.66 -14.49
CA SER A 75 -2.53 5.36 -14.24
C SER A 75 -3.30 6.64 -13.93
N ASN A 76 -4.61 6.61 -14.16
CA ASN A 76 -5.50 7.55 -13.50
C ASN A 76 -5.40 7.39 -11.97
N HIS A 77 -5.61 8.49 -11.24
CA HIS A 77 -5.62 8.49 -9.78
C HIS A 77 -6.96 9.04 -9.29
N GLN A 78 -7.81 8.14 -8.82
CA GLN A 78 -9.16 8.45 -8.35
C GLN A 78 -9.27 8.35 -6.84
N SER A 79 -8.44 7.54 -6.19
CA SER A 79 -8.49 7.39 -4.73
C SER A 79 -7.16 6.94 -4.11
N THR A 80 -7.16 6.78 -2.79
CA THR A 80 -6.04 6.20 -2.04
C THR A 80 -5.88 4.70 -2.28
N TRP A 81 -6.89 4.04 -2.85
CA TRP A 81 -6.86 2.60 -3.12
C TRP A 81 -5.73 2.22 -4.08
N GLU A 82 -5.47 3.02 -5.10
CA GLU A 82 -4.42 2.79 -6.10
C GLU A 82 -3.04 2.67 -5.46
N THR A 83 -2.76 3.51 -4.45
CA THR A 83 -1.51 3.49 -3.69
C THR A 83 -1.26 2.16 -2.98
N LEU A 84 -2.33 1.49 -2.55
CA LEU A 84 -2.27 0.17 -1.89
C LEU A 84 -2.30 -0.96 -2.92
N ALA A 85 -3.22 -0.89 -3.89
CA ALA A 85 -3.42 -1.93 -4.89
C ALA A 85 -2.15 -2.14 -5.73
N PHE A 86 -1.48 -1.08 -6.15
CA PHE A 86 -0.30 -1.20 -7.01
C PHE A 86 0.84 -1.94 -6.31
N GLN A 87 1.01 -1.78 -4.99
CA GLN A 87 2.01 -2.56 -4.23
C GLN A 87 1.73 -4.07 -4.22
N THR A 88 0.47 -4.47 -4.47
CA THR A 88 0.06 -5.88 -4.56
C THR A 88 0.06 -6.42 -5.99
N ILE A 89 0.05 -5.53 -6.99
CA ILE A 89 -0.05 -5.87 -8.42
C ILE A 89 1.32 -5.84 -9.10
N PHE A 90 2.10 -4.80 -8.85
CA PHE A 90 3.36 -4.53 -9.54
C PHE A 90 4.58 -4.91 -8.67
N PRO A 91 5.75 -5.12 -9.30
CA PRO A 91 7.02 -5.26 -8.59
C PRO A 91 7.33 -4.06 -7.69
N ALA A 92 8.35 -4.17 -6.84
CA ALA A 92 8.78 -3.06 -6.00
C ALA A 92 9.05 -1.80 -6.83
N HIS A 93 8.36 -0.71 -6.51
CA HIS A 93 8.38 0.53 -7.28
C HIS A 93 8.39 1.75 -6.35
N THR A 94 8.69 2.91 -6.94
CA THR A 94 8.68 4.20 -6.27
C THR A 94 7.58 5.09 -6.86
N TRP A 95 7.08 6.02 -6.04
CA TRP A 95 6.03 6.94 -6.42
C TRP A 95 6.61 8.27 -6.87
N VAL A 96 6.04 8.87 -7.91
CA VAL A 96 6.27 10.28 -8.20
C VAL A 96 5.39 11.08 -7.25
N LEU A 97 6.01 11.94 -6.45
CA LEU A 97 5.33 12.70 -5.41
C LEU A 97 5.79 14.16 -5.38
N LYS A 98 4.94 15.03 -4.87
CA LYS A 98 5.22 16.47 -4.69
C LYS A 98 6.36 16.67 -3.69
N LYS A 99 7.35 17.49 -4.03
CA LYS A 99 8.54 17.73 -3.19
C LYS A 99 8.17 18.20 -1.79
N GLU A 100 7.09 18.98 -1.67
CA GLU A 100 6.57 19.53 -0.42
C GLU A 100 6.16 18.43 0.58
N LEU A 101 5.79 17.23 0.09
CA LEU A 101 5.47 16.10 0.97
C LEU A 101 6.70 15.62 1.75
N LEU A 102 7.91 15.81 1.22
CA LEU A 102 9.15 15.48 1.93
C LEU A 102 9.44 16.43 3.12
N TRP A 103 8.71 17.53 3.23
CA TRP A 103 8.82 18.45 4.37
C TRP A 103 7.93 18.05 5.54
N LEU A 104 6.95 17.17 5.30
CA LEU A 104 6.05 16.72 6.36
C LEU A 104 6.80 15.83 7.35
N PRO A 105 6.66 16.09 8.67
CA PRO A 105 7.27 15.26 9.69
C PRO A 105 6.74 13.83 9.57
N ILE A 106 7.60 12.85 9.87
CA ILE A 106 7.32 11.40 9.78
C ILE A 106 7.19 10.88 8.33
N PHE A 107 6.55 11.62 7.42
CA PHE A 107 6.38 11.20 6.02
C PHE A 107 7.63 11.43 5.17
N GLY A 108 8.30 12.58 5.33
CA GLY A 108 9.45 12.97 4.50
C GLY A 108 10.83 12.62 5.06
N TRP A 109 10.89 12.10 6.29
CA TRP A 109 12.15 11.89 7.03
C TRP A 109 12.70 10.46 6.94
N SER A 110 12.07 9.60 6.12
CA SER A 110 12.43 8.17 5.95
C SER A 110 13.41 7.92 4.83
#